data_AF-A0A969BQZ9-F1
#
_entry.id   AF-A0A969BQZ9-F1
#
_cell.length_a   1.000
_cell.length_b   1.000
_cell.length_c   1.000
_cell.angle_alpha   90.00
_cell.angle_beta   90.00
_cell.angle_gamma   90.00
#
_symmetry.space_group_name_H-M   'P 1'
#
loop_
_entity.id
_entity.type
_entity.pdbx_description
1 polymer ?
#
loop_
_entity_poly.entity_id
_entity_poly.type
_entity_poly.pdbx_seq_one_letter_code
_entity_poly.pdbx_strand_id
1 'polypeptide(L)'
;MIRMLAPMFILLVGMMILIFRRVRDVGMSLFAMILSALLLLAIMSIAGLKWNFVNLMATPLLLGTGIDYAIHVTLSLRRTGGNFKELWQGTGKALLFCGASNVIGFGSLVFSSSEALVSLGTVAVIGILLSMGISIFLLPGWSERKF
;
A
#
# COMPACT_ATOMS: atom_id res chain seq x y z
N MET A 1 -9.30 -18.32 -5.30
CA MET A 1 -8.32 -17.21 -5.30
C MET A 1 -8.53 -16.24 -6.48
N ILE A 2 -8.32 -16.65 -7.74
CA ILE A 2 -8.53 -15.78 -8.92
C ILE A 2 -9.95 -15.21 -9.02
N ARG A 3 -10.99 -15.99 -8.65
CA ARG A 3 -12.37 -15.50 -8.61
C ARG A 3 -12.64 -14.35 -7.62
N MET A 4 -11.79 -14.16 -6.61
CA MET A 4 -11.93 -13.07 -5.61
C MET A 4 -10.99 -11.90 -5.95
N LEU A 5 -9.75 -12.18 -6.33
CA LEU A 5 -8.76 -11.15 -6.66
C LEU A 5 -9.08 -10.42 -7.98
N ALA A 6 -9.56 -11.14 -9.00
CA ALA A 6 -9.86 -10.54 -10.31
C ALA A 6 -10.93 -9.44 -10.25
N PRO A 7 -12.13 -9.65 -9.66
CA PRO A 7 -13.12 -8.58 -9.60
C PRO A 7 -12.65 -7.41 -8.75
N MET A 8 -11.93 -7.64 -7.65
CA MET A 8 -11.39 -6.55 -6.82
C MET A 8 -10.38 -5.71 -7.61
N PHE A 9 -9.44 -6.35 -8.30
CA PHE A 9 -8.45 -5.65 -9.12
C PHE A 9 -9.10 -4.84 -10.25
N ILE A 10 -10.10 -5.41 -10.93
CA ILE A 10 -10.85 -4.73 -12.00
C ILE A 10 -11.59 -3.50 -11.45
N LEU A 11 -12.29 -3.64 -10.33
CA LEU A 11 -13.00 -2.53 -9.67
C LEU A 11 -12.03 -1.42 -9.28
N LEU A 12 -10.86 -1.80 -8.76
CA LEU A 12 -9.83 -0.86 -8.33
C LEU A 12 -9.23 -0.08 -9.50
N VAL A 13 -8.84 -0.77 -10.56
CA VAL A 13 -8.33 -0.14 -11.79
C VAL A 13 -9.39 0.77 -12.39
N GLY A 14 -10.65 0.32 -12.45
CA GLY A 14 -11.77 1.14 -12.93
C GLY A 14 -11.96 2.41 -12.12
N MET A 15 -11.90 2.32 -10.79
CA MET A 15 -12.04 3.47 -9.90
C MET A 15 -10.85 4.44 -10.02
N MET A 16 -9.62 3.94 -10.15
CA MET A 16 -8.44 4.77 -10.42
C MET A 16 -8.55 5.54 -11.75
N ILE A 17 -9.01 4.87 -12.80
CA ILE A 17 -9.22 5.50 -14.11
C ILE A 17 -10.25 6.63 -14.01
N LEU A 18 -11.34 6.42 -13.26
CA LEU A 18 -12.35 7.44 -12.98
C LEU A 18 -11.81 8.63 -12.18
N ILE A 19 -11.01 8.39 -11.14
CA ILE A 19 -10.49 9.43 -10.24
C ILE A 19 -9.41 10.27 -10.93
N PHE A 20 -8.39 9.64 -11.51
CA PHE A 20 -7.22 10.36 -12.01
C PHE A 20 -7.43 10.90 -13.42
N ARG A 21 -8.26 10.24 -14.25
CA ARG A 21 -8.53 10.55 -15.67
C ARG A 21 -7.28 10.69 -16.56
N ARG A 22 -6.08 10.45 -16.01
CA ARG A 22 -4.78 10.55 -16.67
C ARG A 22 -4.01 9.25 -16.44
N VAL A 23 -3.70 8.57 -17.53
CA VAL A 23 -3.03 7.24 -17.52
C VAL A 23 -1.69 7.23 -16.79
N ARG A 24 -1.00 8.38 -16.73
CA ARG A 24 0.29 8.52 -16.04
C ARG A 24 0.17 8.37 -14.53
N ASP A 25 -0.81 9.03 -13.92
CA ASP A 25 -1.03 8.99 -12.47
C ASP A 25 -1.53 7.59 -12.05
N VAL A 26 -2.41 6.99 -12.85
CA VAL A 26 -2.86 5.60 -12.68
C VAL A 26 -1.68 4.63 -12.73
N GLY A 27 -0.80 4.77 -13.72
CA GLY A 27 0.38 3.93 -13.87
C GLY A 27 1.36 4.05 -12.70
N MET A 28 1.55 5.26 -12.15
CA MET A 28 2.43 5.49 -11.00
C MET A 28 1.91 4.82 -9.73
N SER A 29 0.62 5.00 -9.40
CA SER A 29 0.08 4.37 -8.19
C SER A 29 -0.03 2.85 -8.32
N LEU A 30 -0.38 2.33 -9.51
CA LEU A 30 -0.36 0.90 -9.77
C LEU A 30 1.05 0.32 -9.66
N PHE A 31 2.06 1.03 -10.18
CA PHE A 31 3.45 0.60 -10.06
C PHE A 31 3.89 0.55 -8.59
N ALA A 32 3.59 1.58 -7.80
CA ALA A 32 3.91 1.60 -6.37
C ALA A 32 3.25 0.45 -5.61
N MET A 33 1.96 0.17 -5.89
CA MET A 33 1.26 -0.99 -5.33
C MET A 33 1.91 -2.32 -5.74
N ILE A 34 2.16 -2.53 -7.03
CA ILE A 34 2.74 -3.80 -7.52
C ILE A 34 4.11 -4.00 -6.90
N LEU A 35 4.91 -2.94 -6.81
CA LEU A 35 6.23 -2.98 -6.20
C LEU A 35 6.14 -3.31 -4.70
N SER A 36 5.22 -2.71 -3.95
CA SER A 36 5.05 -3.02 -2.53
C SER A 36 4.58 -4.44 -2.31
N ALA A 37 3.66 -4.93 -3.14
CA ALA A 37 3.21 -6.32 -3.13
C ALA A 37 4.35 -7.29 -3.46
N LEU A 38 5.15 -7.02 -4.49
CA LEU A 38 6.31 -7.85 -4.84
C LEU A 38 7.36 -7.88 -3.73
N LEU A 39 7.65 -6.74 -3.10
CA LEU A 39 8.56 -6.66 -1.96
C LEU A 39 8.04 -7.45 -0.75
N LEU A 40 6.74 -7.35 -0.47
CA LEU A 40 6.11 -8.15 0.58
C LEU A 40 6.26 -9.65 0.28
N LEU A 41 5.96 -10.08 -0.95
CA LEU A 41 6.10 -11.48 -1.38
C LEU A 41 7.55 -11.96 -1.27
N ALA A 42 8.52 -11.12 -1.66
CA ALA A 42 9.93 -11.42 -1.53
C ALA A 42 10.34 -11.56 -0.06
N ILE A 43 9.91 -10.66 0.82
CA ILE A 43 10.18 -10.72 2.25
C ILE A 43 9.53 -11.96 2.88
N MET A 44 8.29 -12.29 2.52
CA MET A 44 7.63 -13.51 2.98
C MET A 44 8.39 -14.76 2.54
N SER A 45 8.90 -14.77 1.30
CA SER A 45 9.70 -15.88 0.78
C SER A 45 11.02 -16.05 1.52
N ILE A 46 11.70 -14.95 1.85
CA ILE A 46 13.00 -14.97 2.55
C ILE A 46 12.81 -15.31 4.04
N ALA A 47 11.76 -14.77 4.67
CA ALA A 47 11.45 -15.01 6.08
C ALA A 47 10.84 -16.40 6.34
N GLY A 48 10.62 -17.22 5.31
CA GLY A 48 10.02 -18.55 5.44
C GLY A 48 8.56 -18.53 5.92
N LEU A 49 7.86 -17.41 5.74
CA LEU A 49 6.47 -17.26 6.16
C LEU A 49 5.57 -18.11 5.24
N LYS A 50 4.90 -19.10 5.82
CA LYS A 50 4.01 -19.99 5.07
C LYS A 50 2.73 -19.27 4.64
N TRP A 51 2.30 -19.56 3.42
CA TRP A 51 0.96 -19.20 2.98
C TRP A 51 -0.07 -20.00 3.76
N ASN A 52 -0.85 -19.32 4.61
CA ASN A 52 -2.00 -19.89 5.28
C ASN A 52 -3.29 -19.26 4.72
N PHE A 53 -4.44 -19.85 5.06
CA PHE A 53 -5.74 -19.37 4.58
C PHE A 53 -6.05 -17.94 5.03
N VAL A 54 -5.49 -17.51 6.16
CA VAL A 54 -5.71 -16.18 6.72
C VAL A 54 -4.88 -15.11 5.97
N ASN A 55 -3.64 -15.38 5.61
CA ASN A 55 -2.79 -14.54 4.77
C ASN A 55 -3.37 -14.41 3.35
N LEU A 56 -4.03 -15.46 2.87
CA LEU A 56 -4.79 -15.41 1.63
C LEU A 56 -5.95 -14.42 1.72
N MET A 57 -6.67 -14.39 2.85
CA MET A 57 -7.71 -13.39 3.11
C MET A 57 -7.15 -11.99 3.38
N ALA A 58 -5.89 -11.88 3.83
CA ALA A 58 -5.18 -10.62 4.03
C ALA A 58 -4.74 -9.96 2.72
N THR A 59 -4.58 -10.75 1.64
CA THR A 59 -4.02 -10.26 0.38
C THR A 59 -4.85 -9.10 -0.22
N PRO A 60 -6.20 -9.16 -0.29
CA PRO A 60 -7.01 -8.03 -0.73
C PRO A 60 -6.89 -6.80 0.16
N LEU A 61 -6.81 -7.00 1.48
CA LEU A 61 -6.60 -5.91 2.45
C LEU A 61 -5.27 -5.20 2.16
N LEU A 62 -4.20 -5.97 1.99
CA LEU A 62 -2.86 -5.46 1.71
C LEU A 62 -2.79 -4.71 0.37
N LEU A 63 -3.40 -5.28 -0.68
CA LEU A 63 -3.53 -4.61 -1.97
C LEU A 63 -4.31 -3.29 -1.87
N GLY A 64 -5.42 -3.29 -1.11
CA GLY A 64 -6.23 -2.11 -0.87
C GLY A 64 -5.44 -1.00 -0.15
N THR A 65 -4.77 -1.33 0.95
CA THR A 65 -3.94 -0.36 1.70
C THR A 65 -2.77 0.16 0.87
N GLY A 66 -2.17 -0.68 0.01
CA GLY A 66 -1.08 -0.28 -0.87
C GLY A 66 -1.49 0.82 -1.85
N ILE A 67 -2.69 0.69 -2.42
CA ILE A 67 -3.22 1.68 -3.35
C ILE A 67 -3.69 2.92 -2.62
N ASP A 68 -4.29 2.79 -1.44
CA ASP A 68 -4.77 3.93 -0.66
C ASP A 68 -3.64 4.94 -0.41
N TYR A 69 -2.49 4.46 0.09
CA TYR A 69 -1.31 5.31 0.27
C TYR A 69 -0.82 5.93 -1.03
N ALA A 70 -0.79 5.16 -2.12
CA ALA A 70 -0.34 5.65 -3.41
C ALA A 70 -1.28 6.73 -3.99
N ILE A 71 -2.59 6.55 -3.90
CA ILE A 71 -3.61 7.50 -4.36
C ILE A 71 -3.51 8.80 -3.57
N HIS A 72 -3.45 8.72 -2.24
CA HIS A 72 -3.39 9.90 -1.38
C HIS A 72 -2.13 10.74 -1.65
N VAL A 73 -0.98 10.09 -1.83
CA VAL A 73 0.26 10.78 -2.18
C VAL A 73 0.19 11.38 -3.59
N THR A 74 -0.25 10.63 -4.59
CA THR A 74 -0.37 11.13 -5.98
C THR A 74 -1.35 12.31 -6.08
N LEU A 75 -2.49 12.25 -5.38
CA LEU A 75 -3.46 13.34 -5.36
C LEU A 75 -2.89 14.58 -4.68
N SER A 76 -2.13 14.40 -3.60
CA SER A 76 -1.51 15.51 -2.88
C SER A 76 -0.39 16.15 -3.70
N LEU A 77 0.47 15.35 -4.35
CA LEU A 77 1.47 15.82 -5.33
C LEU A 77 0.85 16.65 -6.45
N ARG A 78 -0.33 16.24 -6.93
CA ARG A 78 -1.08 17.00 -7.95
C ARG A 78 -1.59 18.33 -7.42
N ARG A 79 -1.99 18.41 -6.15
CA ARG A 79 -2.46 19.65 -5.50
C ARG A 79 -1.32 20.61 -5.19
N THR A 80 -0.16 20.10 -4.80
CA THR A 80 1.02 20.91 -4.44
C THR A 80 1.94 21.20 -5.62
N GLY A 81 1.55 20.81 -6.84
CA GLY A 81 2.34 21.05 -8.05
C GLY A 81 3.71 20.37 -8.05
N GLY A 82 3.85 19.24 -7.35
CA GLY A 82 5.13 18.53 -7.22
C GLY A 82 6.00 18.97 -6.03
N ASN A 83 5.55 19.92 -5.21
CA ASN A 83 6.34 20.38 -4.06
C ASN A 83 6.31 19.36 -2.90
N PHE A 84 7.44 18.67 -2.70
CA PHE A 84 7.58 17.66 -1.64
C PHE A 84 7.42 18.25 -0.23
N LYS A 85 7.83 19.50 0.00
CA LYS A 85 7.75 20.12 1.33
C LYS A 85 6.30 20.32 1.78
N GLU A 86 5.44 20.76 0.87
CA GLU A 86 4.00 20.92 1.14
C GLU A 86 3.29 19.57 1.26
N LEU A 87 3.65 18.60 0.41
CA LEU A 87 3.18 17.22 0.52
C LEU A 87 3.46 16.67 1.93
N TRP A 88 4.70 16.83 2.40
CA TRP A 88 5.14 16.33 3.70
C TRP A 88 4.43 17.03 4.86
N GLN A 89 4.29 18.36 4.80
CA GLN A 89 3.65 19.13 5.86
C GLN A 89 2.16 18.83 6.01
N GLY A 90 1.46 18.48 4.93
CA GLY A 90 0.06 18.06 4.96
C GLY A 90 -0.11 16.54 4.97
N THR A 91 -0.22 15.96 3.79
CA THR A 91 -0.62 14.56 3.60
C THR A 91 0.41 13.56 4.13
N GLY A 92 1.72 13.84 4.02
CA GLY A 92 2.78 12.94 4.46
C GLY A 92 2.71 12.63 5.96
N LYS A 93 2.60 13.66 6.81
CA LYS A 93 2.41 13.48 8.26
C LYS A 93 1.11 12.75 8.58
N ALA A 94 0.00 13.11 7.93
CA ALA A 94 -1.28 12.44 8.13
C ALA A 94 -1.19 10.94 7.79
N LEU A 95 -0.51 10.60 6.70
CA LEU A 95 -0.26 9.23 6.28
C LEU A 95 0.63 8.47 7.27
N LEU A 96 1.64 9.10 7.85
CA LEU A 96 2.47 8.49 8.90
C LEU A 96 1.65 8.15 10.14
N PHE A 97 0.77 9.05 10.59
CA PHE A 97 -0.13 8.75 11.72
C PHE A 97 -1.13 7.65 11.39
N CYS A 98 -1.68 7.65 10.18
CA CYS A 98 -2.56 6.59 9.69
C CYS A 98 -1.84 5.23 9.60
N GLY A 99 -0.62 5.20 9.06
CA GLY A 99 0.20 4.00 9.00
C GLY A 99 0.58 3.50 10.39
N ALA A 100 0.95 4.40 11.30
CA ALA A 100 1.28 4.04 12.68
C ALA A 100 0.09 3.42 13.42
N SER A 101 -1.12 3.98 13.30
CA SER A 101 -2.31 3.38 13.92
C SER A 101 -2.64 2.02 13.31
N ASN A 102 -2.45 1.85 12.00
CA ASN A 102 -2.67 0.58 11.31
C ASN A 102 -1.64 -0.48 11.74
N VAL A 103 -0.37 -0.09 11.88
CA VAL A 103 0.70 -0.96 12.40
C VAL A 103 0.43 -1.36 13.85
N ILE A 104 -0.07 -0.46 14.70
CA ILE A 104 -0.45 -0.78 16.08
C ILE A 104 -1.65 -1.74 16.08
N GLY A 105 -2.67 -1.48 15.26
CA GLY A 105 -3.86 -2.31 15.13
C GLY A 105 -3.52 -3.74 14.69
N PHE A 106 -2.86 -3.89 13.54
CA PHE A 106 -2.44 -5.19 13.03
C PHE A 106 -1.32 -5.83 13.87
N GLY A 107 -0.43 -5.02 14.44
CA GLY A 107 0.63 -5.49 15.33
C GLY A 107 0.10 -6.12 16.60
N SER A 108 -1.07 -5.70 17.10
CA SER A 108 -1.71 -6.34 18.25
C SER A 108 -2.02 -7.82 18.03
N LEU A 109 -2.27 -8.24 16.77
CA LEU A 109 -2.54 -9.65 16.44
C LEU A 109 -1.32 -10.56 16.63
N VAL A 110 -0.11 -9.99 16.66
CA VAL A 110 1.12 -10.76 16.93
C VAL A 110 1.12 -11.35 18.34
N PHE A 111 0.36 -10.76 19.27
CA PHE A 111 0.19 -11.28 20.63
C PHE A 111 -0.93 -12.31 20.76
N SER A 112 -1.56 -12.71 19.65
CA SER A 112 -2.63 -13.71 19.67
C SER A 112 -2.10 -15.12 19.94
N SER A 113 -2.91 -15.95 20.59
CA SER A 113 -2.61 -17.38 20.79
C SER A 113 -2.76 -18.22 19.52
N SER A 114 -3.40 -17.68 18.47
CA SER A 114 -3.59 -18.37 17.18
C SER A 114 -2.45 -18.06 16.22
N GLU A 115 -1.69 -19.08 15.82
CA GLU A 115 -0.61 -18.94 14.83
C GLU A 115 -1.07 -18.27 13.53
N ALA A 116 -2.32 -18.48 13.13
CA ALA A 116 -2.88 -17.90 11.93
C ALA A 116 -3.07 -16.37 12.05
N LEU A 117 -3.46 -15.89 13.24
CA LEU A 117 -3.60 -14.46 13.52
C LEU A 117 -2.25 -13.78 13.71
N VAL A 118 -1.29 -14.47 14.34
CA VAL A 118 0.09 -13.97 14.46
C VAL A 118 0.68 -13.75 13.07
N SER A 119 0.57 -14.75 12.19
CA SER A 119 1.05 -14.66 10.81
C SER A 119 0.38 -13.51 10.02
N LEU A 120 -0.95 -13.36 10.17
CA LEU A 120 -1.70 -12.24 9.58
C LEU A 120 -1.15 -10.88 10.05
N GLY A 121 -0.98 -10.72 11.36
CA GLY A 121 -0.48 -9.48 11.95
C GLY A 121 0.91 -9.13 11.45
N THR A 122 1.82 -10.11 11.41
CA THR A 122 3.19 -9.91 10.90
C THR A 122 3.19 -9.50 9.42
N VAL A 123 2.46 -10.22 8.57
CA VAL A 123 2.38 -9.92 7.13
C VAL A 123 1.75 -8.54 6.89
N ALA A 124 0.69 -8.21 7.63
CA ALA A 124 0.01 -6.93 7.52
C ALA A 124 0.92 -5.75 7.90
N VAL A 125 1.61 -5.85 9.05
CA VAL A 125 2.55 -4.81 9.51
C VAL A 125 3.66 -4.57 8.48
N ILE A 126 4.27 -5.64 7.96
CA ILE A 126 5.32 -5.54 6.94
C ILE A 126 4.75 -4.89 5.67
N GLY A 127 3.59 -5.35 5.20
CA GLY A 127 2.95 -4.83 3.98
C GLY A 127 2.57 -3.36 4.07
N ILE A 128 2.05 -2.92 5.23
CA ILE A 128 1.71 -1.53 5.50
C ILE A 128 2.97 -0.66 5.50
N LEU A 129 4.03 -1.07 6.21
CA LEU A 129 5.28 -0.33 6.29
C LEU A 129 5.94 -0.17 4.90
N LEU A 130 5.97 -1.25 4.11
CA LEU A 130 6.49 -1.21 2.74
C LEU A 130 5.66 -0.31 1.85
N SER A 131 4.34 -0.45 1.87
CA SER A 131 3.45 0.33 1.03
C SER A 131 3.47 1.82 1.38
N MET A 132 3.48 2.15 2.66
CA MET A 132 3.62 3.50 3.17
C MET A 132 4.98 4.08 2.78
N GLY A 133 6.07 3.34 3.00
CA GLY A 133 7.43 3.77 2.65
C GLY A 133 7.58 4.02 1.15
N ILE A 134 7.16 3.08 0.31
CA ILE A 134 7.23 3.23 -1.16
C ILE A 134 6.40 4.41 -1.61
N SER A 135 5.17 4.57 -1.09
CA SER A 135 4.31 5.68 -1.51
C SER A 135 4.88 7.03 -1.08
N ILE A 136 5.37 7.17 0.14
CA ILE A 136 5.88 8.44 0.67
C ILE A 136 7.24 8.82 0.08
N PHE A 137 8.13 7.86 -0.16
CA PHE A 137 9.50 8.15 -0.62
C PHE A 137 9.69 8.00 -2.13
N LEU A 138 9.10 6.99 -2.76
CA LEU A 138 9.36 6.66 -4.17
C LEU A 138 8.49 7.49 -5.14
N LEU A 139 7.20 7.69 -4.84
CA LEU A 139 6.29 8.43 -5.72
C LEU A 139 6.70 9.90 -5.93
N PRO A 140 7.02 10.70 -4.88
CA PRO A 140 7.45 12.08 -5.09
C PRO A 140 8.75 12.19 -5.88
N GLY A 141 9.73 11.30 -5.63
CA GLY A 141 10.99 11.27 -6.37
C GLY A 141 10.83 10.97 -7.86
N TRP A 142 9.80 10.22 -8.27
CA TRP A 142 9.46 10.04 -9.68
C TRP A 142 8.71 11.26 -10.24
N SER A 143 7.82 11.87 -9.46
CA SER A 143 7.06 13.05 -9.90
C SER A 143 7.96 14.27 -10.18
N GLU A 144 8.98 14.52 -9.35
CA GLU A 144 9.89 15.67 -9.48
C GLU A 144 10.72 15.69 -10.78
N ARG A 145 10.98 14.53 -11.41
CA ARG A 145 11.82 14.47 -12.62
C ARG A 145 11.14 14.88 -13.92
N LYS A 146 9.84 15.20 -13.90
CA LYS A 146 9.03 15.36 -15.13
C LYS A 146 7.94 16.44 -15.01
N PHE A 147 8.20 17.45 -14.16
CA PHE A 147 7.53 18.76 -14.21
C PHE A 147 8.52 19.79 -14.73
#